data_AF-A0A2S1XK44-F1
#
_entry.id   AF-A0A2S1XK44-F1
#
_cell.length_a   1.000
_cell.length_b   1.000
_cell.length_c   1.000
_cell.angle_alpha   90.00
_cell.angle_beta   90.00
_cell.angle_gamma   90.00
#
_symmetry.space_group_name_H-M   'P 1'
#
loop_
_entity.id
_entity.type
_entity.pdbx_description
1 polymer ?
#
loop_
_entity_poly.entity_id
_entity_poly.type
_entity_poly.pdbx_seq_one_letter_code
_entity_poly.pdbx_strand_id
1 'polypeptide(L)'
;MPREKFIGNDGHHDMACHVFALSGDPETAVAINTRYARLGDLLYGVEDIPVDDEIAGGLTVLTNNDLWKGPAADQPPAQVAPLSLLLLCREFGFTPQEGSGIRLWGRFLPGQVLPQHMYVTTPDGRIWDTMPGKPIYRRISKDGRNPGAEGDAADGQDTMLAPDEVFSIEVAALAPKTREVIETPNDQWQKDEEDAVAGQAGQNGPGAGGDFIGDEDENALGDS
;
A
#
# COMPACT_ATOMS: atom_id res chain seq x y z
N MET A 1 4.26 -9.32 11.38
CA MET A 1 2.98 -9.68 12.06
C MET A 1 2.17 -10.44 11.03
N PRO A 2 1.36 -11.45 11.37
CA PRO A 2 0.73 -12.26 10.35
C PRO A 2 -0.17 -11.41 9.46
N ARG A 3 0.15 -11.38 8.16
CA ARG A 3 -0.66 -10.77 7.13
C ARG A 3 -1.91 -11.61 6.88
N GLU A 4 -3.02 -10.93 6.55
CA GLU A 4 -4.25 -11.59 6.14
C GLU A 4 -4.69 -11.06 4.77
N LYS A 5 -4.92 -11.97 3.83
CA LYS A 5 -5.41 -11.72 2.48
C LYS A 5 -6.93 -11.75 2.44
N PHE A 6 -7.55 -10.81 1.72
CA PHE A 6 -8.98 -10.88 1.46
C PHE A 6 -9.31 -12.05 0.54
N ILE A 7 -10.34 -12.83 0.88
CA ILE A 7 -10.83 -13.96 0.06
C ILE A 7 -12.34 -13.88 -0.22
N GLY A 8 -12.98 -12.75 0.11
CA GLY A 8 -14.40 -12.53 -0.16
C GLY A 8 -14.73 -12.47 -1.66
N ASN A 9 -16.02 -12.41 -2.00
CA ASN A 9 -16.52 -12.60 -3.37
C ASN A 9 -15.70 -11.84 -4.46
N ASP A 10 -15.47 -12.52 -5.58
CA ASP A 10 -14.36 -12.35 -6.54
C ASP A 10 -14.13 -10.95 -7.15
N GLY A 11 -15.07 -10.01 -6.98
CA GLY A 11 -14.97 -8.69 -7.61
C GLY A 11 -13.81 -7.84 -7.10
N HIS A 12 -13.36 -8.04 -5.86
CA HIS A 12 -12.43 -7.11 -5.20
C HIS A 12 -10.94 -7.51 -5.28
N HIS A 13 -10.62 -8.72 -5.75
CA HIS A 13 -9.25 -9.24 -5.73
C HIS A 13 -8.33 -8.62 -6.79
N ASP A 14 -8.91 -8.11 -7.88
CA ASP A 14 -8.18 -7.60 -9.05
C ASP A 14 -8.20 -6.06 -9.14
N MET A 15 -8.62 -5.35 -8.09
CA MET A 15 -8.67 -3.88 -8.10
C MET A 15 -7.27 -3.27 -8.06
N ALA A 16 -7.06 -2.19 -8.82
CA ALA A 16 -5.84 -1.39 -8.70
C ALA A 16 -5.78 -0.64 -7.34
N CYS A 17 -4.57 -0.33 -6.87
CA CYS A 17 -4.35 0.23 -5.53
C CYS A 17 -5.11 1.53 -5.28
N HIS A 18 -5.03 2.43 -6.25
CA HIS A 18 -5.73 3.71 -6.23
C HIS A 18 -7.24 3.49 -6.25
N VAL A 19 -7.75 2.50 -7.00
CA VAL A 19 -9.19 2.20 -7.06
C VAL A 19 -9.73 1.75 -5.71
N PHE A 20 -9.03 0.84 -5.02
CA PHE A 20 -9.49 0.41 -3.70
C PHE A 20 -9.47 1.56 -2.70
N ALA A 21 -8.38 2.33 -2.65
CA ALA A 21 -8.27 3.47 -1.74
C ALA A 21 -9.34 4.55 -2.02
N LEU A 22 -9.73 4.73 -3.28
CA LEU A 22 -10.64 5.79 -3.72
C LEU A 22 -12.11 5.37 -3.84
N SER A 23 -12.42 4.08 -4.00
CA SER A 23 -13.80 3.59 -4.13
C SER A 23 -14.08 2.25 -3.49
N GLY A 24 -13.14 1.29 -3.62
CA GLY A 24 -13.37 -0.11 -3.30
C GLY A 24 -14.37 -0.81 -4.23
N ASP A 25 -14.78 -0.17 -5.33
CA ASP A 25 -15.79 -0.67 -6.26
C ASP A 25 -15.14 -1.11 -7.59
N PRO A 26 -15.10 -2.42 -7.89
CA PRO A 26 -14.46 -2.93 -9.10
C PRO A 26 -15.17 -2.50 -10.38
N GLU A 27 -16.47 -2.20 -10.33
CA GLU A 27 -17.21 -1.73 -11.50
C GLU A 27 -16.76 -0.32 -11.92
N THR A 28 -16.24 0.46 -10.97
CA THR A 28 -15.75 1.82 -11.22
C THR A 28 -14.25 1.89 -11.48
N ALA A 29 -13.55 0.75 -11.44
CA ALA A 29 -12.09 0.69 -11.49
C ALA A 29 -11.51 1.38 -12.73
N VAL A 30 -12.07 1.10 -13.90
CA VAL A 30 -11.64 1.73 -15.16
C VAL A 30 -11.81 3.25 -15.09
N ALA A 31 -12.99 3.73 -14.66
CA ALA A 31 -13.28 5.15 -14.61
C ALA A 31 -12.36 5.89 -13.62
N ILE A 32 -12.09 5.31 -12.46
CA ILE A 32 -11.18 5.90 -11.46
C ILE A 32 -9.75 5.92 -11.98
N ASN A 33 -9.26 4.82 -12.54
CA ASN A 33 -7.91 4.76 -13.12
C ASN A 33 -7.75 5.78 -14.25
N THR A 34 -8.75 5.93 -15.12
CA THR A 34 -8.73 6.96 -16.17
C THR A 34 -8.64 8.36 -15.59
N ARG A 35 -9.45 8.71 -14.58
CA ARG A 35 -9.39 10.04 -13.95
C ARG A 35 -8.09 10.28 -13.18
N TYR A 36 -7.58 9.24 -12.51
CA TYR A 36 -6.31 9.31 -11.79
C TYR A 36 -5.13 9.55 -12.75
N ALA A 37 -5.06 8.78 -13.84
CA ALA A 37 -4.06 8.97 -14.89
C ALA A 37 -4.17 10.37 -15.51
N ARG A 38 -5.40 10.81 -15.78
CA ARG A 38 -5.68 12.14 -16.34
C ARG A 38 -5.21 13.27 -15.42
N LEU A 39 -5.46 13.16 -14.12
CA LEU A 39 -4.95 14.11 -13.13
C LEU A 39 -3.42 14.14 -13.17
N GLY A 40 -2.78 12.98 -13.28
CA GLY A 40 -1.33 12.87 -13.43
C GLY A 40 -0.81 13.62 -14.67
N ASP A 41 -1.36 13.33 -15.85
CA ASP A 41 -0.93 13.97 -17.11
C ASP A 41 -1.02 15.50 -17.03
N LEU A 42 -2.09 16.02 -16.45
CA LEU A 42 -2.30 17.46 -16.27
C LEU A 42 -1.29 18.06 -15.28
N LEU A 43 -1.05 17.42 -14.13
CA LEU A 43 -0.08 17.89 -13.14
C LEU A 43 1.38 17.79 -13.62
N TYR A 44 1.69 16.83 -14.49
CA TYR A 44 3.00 16.71 -15.13
C TYR A 44 3.20 17.69 -16.29
N GLY A 45 2.17 18.45 -16.68
CA GLY A 45 2.24 19.34 -17.83
C GLY A 45 2.42 18.60 -19.16
N VAL A 46 1.93 17.35 -19.24
CA VAL A 46 1.87 16.60 -20.51
C VAL A 46 0.92 17.28 -21.49
N GLU A 47 -0.11 17.94 -20.96
CA GLU A 47 -1.06 18.72 -21.71
C GLU A 47 -1.17 20.15 -21.19
N ASP A 48 -1.45 21.08 -22.10
CA ASP A 48 -1.69 22.48 -21.75
C ASP A 48 -3.01 22.63 -21.00
N ILE A 49 -2.96 23.25 -19.82
CA ILE A 49 -4.15 23.57 -19.02
C ILE A 49 -4.63 24.98 -19.39
N PRO A 50 -5.88 25.16 -19.82
CA PRO A 50 -6.44 26.49 -20.10
C PRO A 50 -6.39 27.44 -18.88
N VAL A 51 -6.42 28.75 -19.14
CA VAL A 51 -6.36 29.80 -18.10
C VAL A 51 -7.77 30.27 -17.70
N ASP A 52 -8.69 29.32 -17.53
CA ASP A 52 -10.05 29.54 -17.03
C ASP A 52 -10.29 28.70 -15.75
N ASP A 53 -11.49 28.79 -15.18
CA ASP A 53 -11.87 28.07 -13.95
C ASP A 53 -12.84 26.91 -14.26
N GLU A 54 -12.92 26.48 -15.53
CA GLU A 54 -13.77 25.35 -15.91
C GLU A 54 -13.24 24.04 -15.33
N ILE A 55 -14.13 23.04 -15.21
CA ILE A 55 -13.74 21.68 -14.84
C ILE A 55 -12.71 21.18 -15.88
N ALA A 56 -11.57 20.72 -15.39
CA ALA A 56 -10.49 20.28 -16.24
C ALA A 56 -10.91 19.04 -17.05
N GLY A 57 -10.51 19.02 -18.32
CA GLY A 57 -10.92 17.96 -19.25
C GLY A 57 -10.58 16.57 -18.72
N GLY A 58 -11.59 15.70 -18.64
CA GLY A 58 -11.43 14.31 -18.16
C GLY A 58 -11.44 14.16 -16.64
N LEU A 59 -11.60 15.24 -15.88
CA LEU A 59 -11.90 15.24 -14.44
C LEU A 59 -13.38 15.56 -14.19
N THR A 60 -13.83 15.40 -12.96
CA THR A 60 -15.24 15.56 -12.57
C THR A 60 -15.49 16.68 -11.59
N VAL A 61 -14.50 17.06 -10.79
CA VAL A 61 -14.63 18.10 -9.75
C VAL A 61 -13.53 19.14 -9.85
N LEU A 62 -12.30 18.73 -10.17
CA LEU A 62 -11.16 19.64 -10.23
C LEU A 62 -11.24 20.59 -11.41
N THR A 63 -10.96 21.86 -11.14
CA THR A 63 -10.92 22.94 -12.14
C THR A 63 -9.53 23.15 -12.68
N ASN A 64 -9.42 23.80 -13.84
CA ASN A 64 -8.14 24.23 -14.42
C ASN A 64 -7.32 25.08 -13.42
N ASN A 65 -7.98 25.95 -12.65
CA ASN A 65 -7.35 26.76 -11.61
C ASN A 65 -6.84 25.95 -10.41
N ASP A 66 -7.52 24.87 -10.03
CA ASP A 66 -7.01 23.94 -9.01
C ASP A 66 -5.71 23.29 -9.47
N LEU A 67 -5.59 22.96 -10.75
CA LEU A 67 -4.39 22.37 -11.34
C LEU A 67 -3.25 23.38 -11.46
N TRP A 68 -3.54 24.63 -11.86
CA TRP A 68 -2.55 25.72 -11.87
C TRP A 68 -1.98 26.03 -10.48
N LYS A 69 -2.77 25.81 -9.42
CA LYS A 69 -2.33 25.94 -8.01
C LYS A 69 -1.82 24.63 -7.43
N GLY A 70 -1.79 23.57 -8.24
CA GLY A 70 -1.35 22.24 -7.86
C GLY A 70 0.16 22.15 -7.67
N PRO A 71 0.65 20.97 -7.24
CA PRO A 71 2.07 20.73 -7.06
C PRO A 71 2.79 20.63 -8.40
N ALA A 72 4.07 21.05 -8.41
CA ALA A 72 4.95 20.89 -9.56
C ALA A 72 5.87 19.67 -9.38
N ALA A 73 6.17 18.99 -10.48
CA ALA A 73 6.95 17.74 -10.47
C ALA A 73 8.42 17.90 -10.03
N ASP A 74 8.95 19.12 -10.02
CA ASP A 74 10.33 19.43 -9.61
C ASP A 74 10.47 19.71 -8.11
N GLN A 75 9.36 19.71 -7.35
CA GLN A 75 9.35 19.98 -5.92
C GLN A 75 9.64 18.72 -5.08
N PRO A 76 10.21 18.87 -3.87
CA PRO A 76 10.39 17.75 -2.94
C PRO A 76 9.05 17.10 -2.54
N PRO A 77 9.02 15.77 -2.29
CA PRO A 77 7.79 15.05 -1.90
C PRO A 77 7.02 15.70 -0.74
N ALA A 78 7.72 16.26 0.26
CA ALA A 78 7.10 16.94 1.39
C ALA A 78 6.30 18.21 1.03
N GLN A 79 6.60 18.84 -0.11
CA GLN A 79 5.83 19.99 -0.63
C GLN A 79 4.72 19.54 -1.57
N VAL A 80 4.98 18.48 -2.34
CA VAL A 80 4.06 17.93 -3.34
C VAL A 80 2.89 17.19 -2.68
N ALA A 81 3.20 16.24 -1.81
CA ALA A 81 2.26 15.26 -1.32
C ALA A 81 1.02 15.85 -0.63
N PRO A 82 1.11 16.90 0.22
CA PRO A 82 -0.08 17.51 0.81
C PRO A 82 -1.06 18.06 -0.23
N LEU A 83 -0.56 18.72 -1.28
CA LEU A 83 -1.39 19.27 -2.35
C LEU A 83 -1.99 18.16 -3.20
N SER A 84 -1.19 17.16 -3.57
CA SER A 84 -1.66 15.99 -4.33
C SER A 84 -2.77 15.24 -3.62
N LEU A 85 -2.63 14.98 -2.32
CA LEU A 85 -3.62 14.28 -1.52
C LEU A 85 -4.91 15.09 -1.37
N LEU A 86 -4.84 16.42 -1.30
CA LEU A 86 -6.01 17.30 -1.31
C LEU A 86 -6.75 17.27 -2.65
N LEU A 87 -6.01 17.30 -3.78
CA LEU A 87 -6.59 17.19 -5.12
C LEU A 87 -7.30 15.85 -5.30
N LEU A 88 -6.66 14.75 -4.87
CA LEU A 88 -7.28 13.42 -4.87
C LEU A 88 -8.54 13.39 -3.99
N CYS A 89 -8.49 13.95 -2.79
CA CYS A 89 -9.68 14.00 -1.94
C CYS A 89 -10.83 14.71 -2.64
N ARG A 90 -10.56 15.87 -3.23
CA ARG A 90 -11.58 16.66 -3.93
C ARG A 90 -12.14 15.94 -5.16
N GLU A 91 -11.28 15.39 -6.01
CA GLU A 91 -11.71 14.71 -7.24
C GLU A 91 -12.53 13.45 -6.96
N PHE A 92 -12.21 12.73 -5.89
CA PHE A 92 -12.85 11.45 -5.56
C PHE A 92 -13.86 11.55 -4.40
N GLY A 93 -14.22 12.78 -3.98
CA GLY A 93 -15.32 13.02 -3.04
C GLY A 93 -14.99 12.72 -1.57
N PHE A 94 -13.72 12.65 -1.20
CA PHE A 94 -13.30 12.56 0.19
C PHE A 94 -13.28 13.94 0.84
N THR A 95 -13.76 14.02 2.08
CA THR A 95 -13.72 15.23 2.88
C THR A 95 -12.56 15.13 3.88
N PRO A 96 -11.51 15.97 3.79
CA PRO A 96 -10.46 16.00 4.80
C PRO A 96 -11.01 16.33 6.19
N GLN A 97 -10.63 15.54 7.19
CA GLN A 97 -11.08 15.74 8.57
C GLN A 97 -10.03 15.23 9.56
N GLU A 98 -9.27 16.15 10.16
CA GLU A 98 -8.35 15.84 11.25
C GLU A 98 -9.10 15.28 12.48
N GLY A 99 -8.48 14.29 13.13
CA GLY A 99 -9.04 13.60 14.29
C GLY A 99 -10.04 12.48 13.95
N SER A 100 -10.27 12.20 12.66
CA SER A 100 -11.14 11.09 12.23
C SER A 100 -10.51 9.73 12.52
N GLY A 101 -9.18 9.64 12.52
CA GLY A 101 -8.43 8.39 12.63
C GLY A 101 -8.50 7.51 11.37
N ILE A 102 -9.20 7.95 10.32
CA ILE A 102 -9.21 7.30 9.00
C ILE A 102 -8.21 8.05 8.12
N ARG A 103 -7.21 7.36 7.58
CA ARG A 103 -6.18 7.98 6.73
C ARG A 103 -6.08 7.32 5.38
N LEU A 104 -5.96 8.17 4.37
CA LEU A 104 -5.42 7.80 3.06
C LEU A 104 -3.93 8.11 3.10
N TRP A 105 -3.11 7.09 2.92
CA TRP A 105 -1.66 7.24 2.80
C TRP A 105 -1.28 7.17 1.33
N GLY A 106 -0.27 7.93 0.93
CA GLY A 106 0.34 7.90 -0.39
C GLY A 106 1.85 7.86 -0.28
N ARG A 107 2.49 7.00 -1.07
CA ARG A 107 3.95 7.00 -1.24
C ARG A 107 4.33 7.82 -2.46
N PHE A 108 5.26 8.74 -2.29
CA PHE A 108 5.77 9.65 -3.31
C PHE A 108 7.28 9.46 -3.45
N LEU A 109 7.71 8.96 -4.61
CA LEU A 109 9.12 8.98 -4.98
C LEU A 109 9.53 10.38 -5.46
N PRO A 110 10.83 10.73 -5.42
CA PRO A 110 11.32 11.97 -5.99
C PRO A 110 10.86 12.16 -7.44
N GLY A 111 10.30 13.33 -7.76
CA GLY A 111 9.76 13.64 -9.09
C GLY A 111 8.30 13.22 -9.31
N GLN A 112 7.62 12.66 -8.30
CA GLN A 112 6.22 12.27 -8.41
C GLN A 112 5.26 13.34 -7.92
N VAL A 113 4.22 13.64 -8.72
CA VAL A 113 3.11 14.53 -8.35
C VAL A 113 1.87 13.80 -7.85
N LEU A 114 1.82 12.48 -8.01
CA LEU A 114 0.77 11.61 -7.49
C LEU A 114 1.41 10.39 -6.83
N PRO A 115 0.75 9.80 -5.81
CA PRO A 115 1.32 8.66 -5.12
C PRO A 115 1.45 7.44 -6.05
N GLN A 116 2.61 6.77 -5.98
CA GLN A 116 2.85 5.50 -6.66
C GLN A 116 1.98 4.37 -6.07
N HIS A 117 1.79 4.41 -4.76
CA HIS A 117 1.06 3.42 -4.00
C HIS A 117 0.25 4.12 -2.89
N MET A 118 -1.01 3.74 -2.73
CA MET A 118 -1.87 4.23 -1.66
C MET A 118 -2.20 3.14 -0.63
N TYR A 119 -2.49 3.55 0.60
CA TYR A 119 -2.92 2.65 1.68
C TYR A 119 -4.07 3.28 2.43
N VAL A 120 -4.85 2.45 3.12
CA VAL A 120 -5.90 2.92 4.02
C VAL A 120 -5.58 2.48 5.43
N THR A 121 -5.73 3.38 6.41
CA THR A 121 -5.74 2.99 7.82
C THR A 121 -7.00 3.42 8.53
N THR A 122 -7.45 2.60 9.46
CA THR A 122 -8.64 2.82 10.29
C THR A 122 -8.28 3.21 11.72
N PRO A 123 -9.23 3.78 12.51
CA PRO A 123 -8.95 4.26 13.86
C PRO A 123 -8.47 3.19 14.85
N ASP A 124 -8.79 1.92 14.59
CA ASP A 124 -8.35 0.76 15.38
C ASP A 124 -6.93 0.28 15.02
N GLY A 125 -6.21 1.03 14.17
CA GLY A 125 -4.82 0.78 13.81
C GLY A 125 -4.61 -0.30 12.76
N ARG A 126 -5.67 -0.75 12.07
CA ARG A 126 -5.52 -1.65 10.92
C ARG A 126 -5.03 -0.88 9.70
N ILE A 127 -4.10 -1.50 8.99
CA ILE A 127 -3.57 -1.06 7.70
C ILE A 127 -4.12 -2.01 6.64
N TRP A 128 -4.63 -1.42 5.57
CA TRP A 128 -5.07 -2.09 4.37
C TRP A 128 -4.11 -1.71 3.24
N ASP A 129 -3.27 -2.66 2.84
CA ASP A 129 -2.36 -2.54 1.72
C ASP A 129 -3.12 -2.86 0.43
N THR A 130 -2.86 -2.07 -0.60
CA THR A 130 -3.66 -2.05 -1.82
C THR A 130 -2.81 -2.31 -3.05
N MET A 131 -1.56 -2.79 -2.93
CA MET A 131 -0.57 -2.92 -4.01
C MET A 131 -1.17 -3.29 -5.39
N PRO A 132 -0.85 -2.56 -6.48
CA PRO A 132 -1.46 -2.81 -7.79
C PRO A 132 -1.30 -4.26 -8.27
N GLY A 133 -2.40 -4.86 -8.73
CA GLY A 133 -2.40 -6.23 -9.26
C GLY A 133 -2.16 -7.30 -8.20
N LYS A 134 -2.31 -6.96 -6.92
CA LYS A 134 -2.27 -7.87 -5.79
C LYS A 134 -3.64 -7.88 -5.07
N PRO A 135 -3.96 -8.97 -4.37
CA PRO A 135 -5.09 -9.00 -3.45
C PRO A 135 -4.98 -7.89 -2.38
N ILE A 136 -6.11 -7.56 -1.77
CA ILE A 136 -6.13 -6.64 -0.63
C ILE A 136 -5.58 -7.38 0.59
N TYR A 137 -4.59 -6.77 1.24
CA TYR A 137 -3.99 -7.31 2.45
C TYR A 137 -4.32 -6.43 3.66
N ARG A 138 -4.45 -7.07 4.82
CA ARG A 138 -4.61 -6.39 6.09
C ARG A 138 -3.61 -6.84 7.12
N ARG A 139 -3.22 -5.89 7.97
CA ARG A 139 -2.39 -6.12 9.15
C ARG A 139 -2.74 -5.11 10.24
N ILE A 140 -2.38 -5.44 11.48
CA ILE A 140 -2.46 -4.51 12.59
C ILE A 140 -1.14 -3.74 12.65
N SER A 141 -1.17 -2.42 12.79
CA SER A 141 0.04 -1.65 13.08
C SER A 141 0.46 -1.90 14.53
N LYS A 142 1.72 -2.28 14.76
CA LYS A 142 2.24 -2.48 16.13
C LYS A 142 2.51 -1.15 16.85
N ASP A 143 2.74 -0.06 16.10
CA ASP A 143 3.28 1.19 16.65
C ASP A 143 2.61 2.47 16.10
N GLY A 144 1.59 2.36 15.23
CA GLY A 144 0.91 3.52 14.64
C GLY A 144 1.77 4.38 13.70
N ARG A 145 2.95 3.89 13.29
CA ARG A 145 3.87 4.55 12.36
C ARG A 145 3.68 4.07 10.92
N ASN A 146 4.22 4.84 9.98
CA ASN A 146 4.09 4.70 8.52
C ASN A 146 3.82 3.25 8.08
N PRO A 147 2.72 2.99 7.35
CA PRO A 147 2.51 1.67 6.77
C PRO A 147 3.70 1.38 5.83
N GLY A 148 4.37 0.24 5.99
CA GLY A 148 5.34 -0.22 4.99
C GLY A 148 4.65 -0.44 3.65
N ALA A 149 5.35 -0.23 2.53
CA ALA A 149 4.88 -0.70 1.23
C ALA A 149 5.12 -2.19 1.19
N GLU A 150 4.06 -2.98 1.07
CA GLU A 150 4.24 -4.39 0.73
C GLU A 150 4.70 -4.49 -0.74
N GLY A 151 5.64 -5.40 -1.03
CA GLY A 151 5.93 -5.84 -2.39
C GLY A 151 6.92 -5.01 -3.22
N ASP A 152 7.62 -4.05 -2.62
CA ASP A 152 8.62 -3.23 -3.33
C ASP A 152 10.06 -3.77 -3.24
N ALA A 153 10.29 -4.76 -2.37
CA ALA A 153 11.52 -5.54 -2.35
C ALA A 153 11.47 -6.65 -3.41
N ALA A 154 12.61 -6.95 -4.03
CA ALA A 154 12.74 -7.96 -5.09
C ALA A 154 12.33 -9.40 -4.67
N ASP A 155 12.17 -9.63 -3.38
CA ASP A 155 11.82 -10.90 -2.74
C ASP A 155 10.43 -10.89 -2.06
N GLY A 156 9.66 -9.80 -2.21
CA GLY A 156 8.34 -9.66 -1.59
C GLY A 156 8.36 -9.35 -0.09
N GLN A 157 9.52 -9.02 0.49
CA GLN A 157 9.60 -8.63 1.91
C GLN A 157 9.03 -7.24 2.18
N ASP A 158 8.40 -7.10 3.35
CA ASP A 158 7.96 -5.84 3.93
C ASP A 158 9.18 -4.94 4.20
N THR A 159 9.36 -3.90 3.38
CA THR A 159 10.35 -2.86 3.68
C THR A 159 9.66 -1.70 4.37
N MET A 160 10.21 -1.29 5.52
CA MET A 160 9.82 -0.02 6.13
C MET A 160 10.14 1.10 5.15
N LEU A 161 9.11 1.81 4.70
CA LEU A 161 9.29 2.93 3.80
C LEU A 161 10.02 4.07 4.50
N ALA A 162 10.84 4.77 3.73
CA ALA A 162 11.52 5.96 4.21
C ALA A 162 10.47 6.99 4.66
N PRO A 163 10.59 7.58 5.87
CA PRO A 163 9.56 8.47 6.40
C PRO A 163 9.25 9.69 5.53
N ASP A 164 10.19 10.11 4.71
CA ASP A 164 10.13 11.21 3.76
C ASP A 164 9.49 10.83 2.41
N GLU A 165 9.14 9.57 2.19
CA GLU A 165 8.40 9.10 1.02
C GLU A 165 6.90 8.93 1.28
N VAL A 166 6.46 8.86 2.55
CA VAL A 166 5.09 8.48 2.89
C VAL A 166 4.37 9.62 3.58
N PHE A 167 3.26 10.02 2.99
CA PHE A 167 2.43 11.11 3.47
C PHE A 167 0.99 10.63 3.61
N SER A 168 0.22 11.29 4.46
CA SER A 168 -1.21 10.98 4.59
C SER A 168 -2.08 12.21 4.75
N ILE A 169 -3.35 11.99 4.48
CA ILE A 169 -4.44 12.89 4.78
C ILE A 169 -5.52 12.13 5.56
N GLU A 170 -6.03 12.74 6.62
CA GLU A 170 -7.18 12.20 7.35
C GLU A 170 -8.47 12.60 6.64
N VAL A 171 -9.41 11.65 6.53
CA VAL A 171 -10.68 11.84 5.82
C VAL A 171 -11.85 11.45 6.71
N ALA A 172 -12.97 12.14 6.56
CA ALA A 172 -14.17 11.93 7.37
C ALA A 172 -14.73 10.49 7.26
N ALA A 173 -14.62 9.91 6.07
CA ALA A 173 -15.15 8.59 5.75
C ALA A 173 -14.40 8.00 4.54
N LEU A 174 -14.37 6.67 4.47
CA LEU A 174 -13.99 5.94 3.27
C LEU A 174 -15.15 5.87 2.30
N ALA A 175 -14.85 5.57 1.04
CA ALA A 175 -15.86 5.23 0.07
C ALA A 175 -16.69 4.02 0.56
N PRO A 176 -18.00 3.95 0.27
CA PRO A 176 -18.88 2.91 0.82
C PRO A 176 -18.38 1.49 0.55
N LYS A 177 -17.93 1.19 -0.68
CA LYS A 177 -17.43 -0.14 -1.03
C LYS A 177 -16.08 -0.45 -0.38
N THR A 178 -15.17 0.51 -0.27
CA THR A 178 -13.95 0.35 0.54
C THR A 178 -14.28 0.00 1.99
N ARG A 179 -15.26 0.70 2.58
CA ARG A 179 -15.73 0.43 3.96
C ARG A 179 -16.33 -0.96 4.09
N GLU A 180 -17.19 -1.37 3.15
CA GLU A 180 -17.79 -2.72 3.15
C GLU A 180 -16.72 -3.82 3.19
N VAL A 181 -15.67 -3.71 2.39
CA VAL A 181 -14.55 -4.68 2.40
C VAL A 181 -13.84 -4.67 3.76
N ILE A 182 -13.51 -3.49 4.28
CA ILE A 182 -12.79 -3.33 5.56
C ILE A 182 -13.58 -3.90 6.75
N GLU A 183 -14.90 -3.72 6.74
CA GLU A 183 -15.81 -4.18 7.80
C GLU A 183 -16.23 -5.65 7.63
N THR A 184 -15.74 -6.34 6.60
CA THR A 184 -16.12 -7.73 6.31
C THR A 184 -15.63 -8.69 7.43
N PRO A 185 -16.44 -9.70 7.82
CA PRO A 185 -16.09 -10.69 8.85
C PRO A 185 -14.74 -11.39 8.65
N ASN A 186 -14.09 -11.77 9.76
CA ASN A 186 -12.74 -12.35 9.78
C ASN A 186 -12.57 -13.67 9.00
N ASP A 187 -13.64 -14.43 8.78
CA ASP A 187 -13.60 -15.68 7.99
C ASP A 187 -13.44 -15.41 6.49
N GLN A 188 -13.63 -14.18 6.04
CA GLN A 188 -13.31 -13.71 4.68
C GLN A 188 -11.87 -13.22 4.54
N TRP A 189 -11.05 -13.41 5.59
CA TRP A 189 -9.64 -13.04 5.63
C TRP A 189 -8.80 -14.27 5.93
N GLN A 190 -7.98 -14.67 4.97
CA GLN A 190 -7.11 -15.83 5.10
C GLN A 190 -5.72 -15.38 5.54
N LYS A 191 -5.14 -16.04 6.53
CA LYS A 191 -3.72 -15.83 6.87
C LYS A 191 -2.87 -16.14 5.64
N ASP A 192 -1.99 -15.23 5.30
CA ASP A 192 -1.12 -15.44 4.17
C ASP A 192 0.00 -16.43 4.53
N GLU A 193 0.11 -17.52 3.78
CA GLU A 193 1.05 -18.62 4.06
C GLU A 193 2.49 -18.29 3.62
N GLU A 194 2.71 -17.28 2.75
CA GLU A 194 4.05 -16.82 2.38
C GLU A 194 4.84 -16.28 3.60
N ASP A 195 4.15 -15.66 4.57
CA ASP A 195 4.73 -15.26 5.86
C ASP A 195 5.09 -16.45 6.77
N ALA A 196 4.48 -17.62 6.55
CA ALA A 196 4.74 -18.81 7.36
C ALA A 196 6.09 -19.47 7.00
N VAL A 197 6.59 -19.28 5.78
CA VAL A 197 7.83 -19.89 5.28
C VAL A 197 9.06 -19.00 5.53
N ALA A 198 8.90 -17.68 5.51
CA ALA A 198 9.99 -16.74 5.83
C ALA A 198 10.48 -16.85 7.30
N GLY A 199 9.65 -17.40 8.19
CA GLY A 199 9.99 -17.68 9.60
C GLY A 199 10.60 -19.06 9.87
N GLN A 200 10.70 -19.96 8.89
CA GLN A 200 11.16 -21.35 9.10
C GLN A 200 12.41 -21.76 8.30
N ALA A 201 13.05 -20.85 7.56
CA ALA A 201 14.34 -21.12 6.92
C ALA A 201 15.57 -21.05 7.87
N GLY A 202 15.37 -21.13 9.19
CA GLY A 202 16.43 -21.09 10.21
C GLY A 202 16.49 -22.28 11.17
N GLN A 203 15.53 -23.21 11.12
CA GLN A 203 15.50 -24.37 12.03
C GLN A 203 14.97 -25.59 11.29
N ASN A 204 15.78 -26.16 10.42
CA ASN A 204 15.79 -27.59 10.07
C ASN A 204 17.06 -27.85 9.24
N GLY A 205 18.22 -27.79 9.92
CA GLY A 205 19.39 -28.49 9.40
C GLY A 205 19.02 -29.97 9.31
N PRO A 206 19.29 -30.66 8.18
CA PRO A 206 19.03 -32.08 8.10
C PRO A 206 19.83 -32.76 9.21
N GLY A 207 19.13 -33.50 10.07
CA GLY A 207 19.75 -34.41 11.00
C GLY A 207 20.69 -35.30 10.21
N ALA A 208 21.99 -35.07 10.40
CA ALA A 208 23.02 -36.03 10.07
C ALA A 208 22.81 -37.22 11.02
N GLY A 209 21.95 -38.13 10.60
CA GLY A 209 21.92 -39.48 11.12
C GLY A 209 23.28 -40.12 10.82
N GLY A 210 23.91 -40.56 11.89
CA GLY A 210 24.91 -41.62 11.98
C GLY A 210 25.88 -41.79 10.82
N ASP A 211 27.16 -41.53 11.09
CA ASP A 211 28.13 -42.59 10.84
C ASP A 211 29.14 -42.67 11.98
N PHE A 212 29.20 -43.86 12.54
CA PHE A 212 30.03 -44.31 13.63
C PHE A 212 31.27 -44.97 13.01
N ILE A 213 32.36 -44.22 12.90
CA ILE A 213 33.73 -44.69 12.64
C ILE A 213 34.63 -43.62 13.27
N GLY A 214 35.55 -43.84 14.19
CA GLY A 214 36.14 -45.02 14.79
C GLY A 214 37.47 -44.54 15.36
N ASP A 215 37.50 -44.15 16.64
CA ASP A 215 38.75 -43.86 17.34
C ASP A 215 39.07 -45.08 18.22
N GLU A 216 39.75 -46.04 17.60
CA GLU A 216 40.55 -47.03 18.30
C GLU A 216 41.77 -46.31 18.88
N ASP A 217 41.81 -46.16 20.21
CA ASP A 217 43.05 -45.93 20.94
C ASP A 217 43.03 -46.77 22.23
N GLU A 218 42.97 -48.11 22.04
CA GLU A 218 43.39 -49.07 23.05
C GLU A 218 44.87 -49.41 22.82
N ASN A 219 45.76 -48.56 23.33
CA ASN A 219 47.14 -48.95 23.59
C ASN A 219 47.20 -49.73 24.92
N ALA A 220 47.03 -51.05 24.83
CA ALA A 220 47.44 -52.00 25.85
C ALA A 220 48.08 -53.23 25.19
N LEU A 221 49.38 -53.14 24.91
CA LEU A 221 50.26 -54.30 24.86
C LEU A 221 51.14 -54.25 26.11
N GLY A 222 51.04 -55.30 26.92
CA GLY A 222 51.72 -55.44 28.19
C GLY A 222 53.17 -55.90 28.11
N ASP A 223 53.82 -55.73 29.26
CA ASP A 223 54.91 -56.50 29.88
C ASP A 223 55.86 -57.31 28.99
N SER A 224 57.10 -56.80 28.87
CA SER A 224 58.33 -57.40 29.43
C SER A 224 59.56 -56.53 29.15
#